data_AF-A0AAW8QQ31-F1
#
_entry.id   AF-A0AAW8QQ31-F1
#
_cell.length_a   1.000
_cell.length_b   1.000
_cell.length_c   1.000
_cell.angle_alpha   90.00
_cell.angle_beta   90.00
_cell.angle_gamma   90.00
#
_symmetry.space_group_name_H-M   'P 1'
#
loop_
_entity.id
_entity.type
_entity.pdbx_description
1 polymer ?
#
loop_
_entity_poly.entity_id
_entity_poly.type
_entity_poly.pdbx_seq_one_letter_code
_entity_poly.pdbx_strand_id
1 'polypeptide(L)'
;MANIDLKTKDYVLMSLDAAFSKDEVQAICQRLNIHRRKYWANPNRGSRFYTLRRSKDVSRTIQTVKQYAEEALEGLVPNRFASILVNAFQTVKSQVDLNIEVTQLSGQKQTILYFVKVGG
;
A
#
# COMPACT_ATOMS: atom_id res chain seq x y z
N MET A 1 20.73 -6.45 -5.15
CA MET A 1 19.52 -5.81 -5.71
C MET A 1 19.10 -4.66 -4.80
N ALA A 2 18.91 -3.43 -5.31
CA ALA A 2 18.63 -2.23 -4.50
C ALA A 2 17.16 -2.16 -4.02
N ASN A 3 16.87 -1.77 -2.77
CA ASN A 3 15.52 -1.74 -2.14
C ASN A 3 14.91 -0.36 -2.25
N ILE A 4 13.59 -0.18 -2.36
CA ILE A 4 12.97 1.15 -2.25
C ILE A 4 12.68 1.43 -0.76
N ASP A 5 13.28 2.48 -0.20
CA ASP A 5 12.94 3.03 1.10
C ASP A 5 11.54 3.63 1.04
N LEU A 6 10.63 3.12 1.87
CA LEU A 6 9.21 3.47 1.88
C LEU A 6 8.97 4.91 2.33
N LYS A 7 9.88 5.48 3.13
CA LYS A 7 9.78 6.85 3.62
C LYS A 7 10.19 7.85 2.54
N THR A 8 11.23 7.52 1.79
CA THR A 8 11.92 8.45 0.88
C THR A 8 11.59 8.18 -0.60
N LYS A 9 11.08 6.98 -0.92
CA LYS A 9 10.89 6.42 -2.27
C LYS A 9 12.19 6.25 -3.08
N ASP A 10 13.34 6.25 -2.39
CA ASP A 10 14.67 6.12 -2.97
C ASP A 10 15.27 4.73 -2.73
N TYR A 11 16.30 4.35 -3.49
CA TYR A 11 16.88 3.02 -3.38
C TYR A 11 17.95 2.90 -2.26
N VAL A 12 17.81 1.95 -1.32
CA VAL A 12 18.73 1.65 -0.19
C VAL A 12 19.14 0.18 -0.19
N LEU A 13 20.35 -0.14 0.30
CA LEU A 13 20.86 -1.51 0.45
C LEU A 13 20.59 -2.01 1.89
N MET A 14 19.98 -3.20 2.06
CA MET A 14 19.80 -3.82 3.39
C MET A 14 20.34 -5.26 3.43
N SER A 15 20.73 -5.67 4.65
CA SER A 15 21.26 -6.98 5.05
C SER A 15 20.29 -8.14 4.77
N LEU A 16 20.85 -9.32 4.53
CA LEU A 16 20.16 -10.55 4.09
C LEU A 16 19.31 -11.23 5.20
N ASP A 17 19.37 -10.72 6.43
CA ASP A 17 18.83 -11.35 7.65
C ASP A 17 17.41 -10.90 8.03
N ALA A 18 16.69 -10.27 7.09
CA ALA A 18 15.34 -9.78 7.35
C ALA A 18 14.31 -10.92 7.30
N ALA A 19 13.49 -11.06 8.35
CA ALA A 19 12.42 -12.06 8.48
C ALA A 19 11.34 -12.02 7.37
N PHE A 20 11.34 -10.99 6.51
CA PHE A 20 10.46 -10.83 5.37
C PHE A 20 11.27 -10.72 4.09
N SER A 21 10.89 -11.50 3.07
CA SER A 21 11.48 -11.32 1.74
C SER A 21 11.06 -9.96 1.19
N LYS A 22 12.05 -9.18 0.77
CA LYS A 22 11.92 -7.87 0.11
C LYS A 22 10.84 -7.83 -0.99
N ASP A 23 10.60 -8.95 -1.64
CA ASP A 23 9.60 -9.07 -2.69
C ASP A 23 8.16 -8.84 -2.20
N GLU A 24 7.87 -9.10 -0.93
CA GLU A 24 6.53 -8.95 -0.35
C GLU A 24 6.13 -7.49 -0.18
N VAL A 25 7.02 -6.70 0.45
CA VAL A 25 6.86 -5.25 0.59
C VAL A 25 6.75 -4.60 -0.80
N GLN A 26 7.59 -5.03 -1.74
CA GLN A 26 7.57 -4.55 -3.11
C GLN A 26 6.24 -4.86 -3.81
N ALA A 27 5.69 -6.06 -3.62
CA ALA A 27 4.42 -6.46 -4.22
C ALA A 27 3.26 -5.57 -3.75
N ILE A 28 3.20 -5.26 -2.45
CA ILE A 28 2.20 -4.36 -1.87
C ILE A 28 2.37 -2.96 -2.44
N CYS A 29 3.60 -2.41 -2.45
CA CYS A 29 3.87 -1.09 -2.98
C CYS A 29 3.51 -0.96 -4.47
N GLN A 30 3.87 -1.96 -5.28
CA GLN A 30 3.49 -2.00 -6.69
C GLN A 30 1.97 -2.04 -6.85
N ARG A 31 1.27 -2.87 -6.06
CA ARG A 31 -0.19 -2.99 -6.13
C ARG A 31 -0.89 -1.67 -5.79
N LEU A 32 -0.39 -0.94 -4.80
CA LEU A 32 -0.91 0.37 -4.41
C LEU A 32 -0.58 1.47 -5.43
N ASN A 33 0.57 1.39 -6.12
CA ASN A 33 1.01 2.42 -7.06
C ASN A 33 0.41 2.28 -8.46
N ILE A 34 0.06 1.05 -8.88
CA ILE A 34 -0.58 0.81 -10.19
C ILE A 34 -1.99 1.41 -10.18
N HIS A 35 -2.34 2.17 -11.22
CA HIS A 35 -3.70 2.67 -11.40
C HIS A 35 -4.63 1.52 -11.81
N ARG A 36 -5.78 1.42 -11.12
CA ARG A 36 -6.83 0.46 -11.48
C ARG A 36 -7.25 0.63 -12.95
N ARG A 37 -7.55 -0.49 -13.62
CA ARG A 37 -7.91 -0.61 -15.05
C ARG A 37 -6.80 -0.31 -16.06
N LYS A 38 -5.54 -0.07 -15.64
CA LYS A 38 -4.42 0.09 -16.58
C LYS A 38 -3.85 -1.23 -17.09
N TYR A 39 -3.96 -2.29 -16.30
CA TYR A 39 -3.43 -3.60 -16.68
C TYR A 39 -4.46 -4.37 -17.51
N TRP A 40 -4.12 -4.68 -18.76
CA TRP A 40 -5.04 -5.28 -19.74
C TRP A 40 -5.55 -6.66 -19.33
N ALA A 41 -4.70 -7.50 -18.72
CA ALA A 41 -5.06 -8.88 -18.40
C ALA A 41 -5.94 -8.98 -17.13
N ASN A 42 -5.90 -7.99 -16.25
CA ASN A 42 -6.75 -7.93 -15.07
C ASN A 42 -7.09 -6.46 -14.74
N PRO A 43 -8.27 -5.96 -15.13
CA PRO A 43 -8.69 -4.59 -14.91
C PRO A 43 -8.85 -4.20 -13.43
N ASN A 44 -9.05 -5.18 -12.54
CA ASN A 44 -9.23 -4.96 -11.11
C ASN A 44 -7.88 -4.81 -10.37
N ARG A 45 -6.75 -4.95 -11.08
CA ARG A 45 -5.42 -4.73 -10.53
C ARG A 45 -5.12 -3.26 -10.35
N GLY A 46 -4.74 -2.88 -9.13
CA GLY A 46 -4.28 -1.53 -8.80
C GLY A 46 -5.21 -0.79 -7.83
N SER A 47 -4.77 0.39 -7.42
CA SER A 47 -5.53 1.29 -6.55
C SER A 47 -6.21 2.41 -7.33
N ARG A 48 -7.15 3.10 -6.66
CA ARG A 48 -7.83 4.30 -7.17
C ARG A 48 -7.28 5.58 -6.56
N PHE A 49 -6.09 5.54 -5.94
CA PHE A 49 -5.49 6.70 -5.25
C PHE A 49 -5.27 7.92 -6.15
N TYR A 50 -5.06 7.71 -7.45
CA TYR A 50 -4.92 8.80 -8.42
C TYR A 50 -6.15 9.72 -8.48
N THR A 51 -7.34 9.24 -8.10
CA THR A 51 -8.56 10.05 -8.03
C THR A 51 -8.58 11.02 -6.85
N LEU A 52 -7.85 10.69 -5.78
CA LEU A 52 -7.84 11.45 -4.52
C LEU A 52 -6.90 12.66 -4.56
N ARG A 53 -6.00 12.71 -5.55
CA ARG A 53 -5.12 13.87 -5.79
C ARG A 53 -5.88 15.18 -6.05
N ARG A 54 -7.15 15.13 -6.44
CA ARG A 54 -7.99 16.32 -6.68
C ARG A 54 -9.20 16.36 -5.75
N SER A 55 -9.29 15.45 -4.78
CA SER A 55 -10.40 15.42 -3.83
C SER A 55 -10.13 16.38 -2.69
N LYS A 56 -11.20 16.96 -2.11
CA LYS A 56 -11.09 17.75 -0.89
C LYS A 56 -10.54 16.92 0.27
N ASP A 57 -9.70 17.53 1.08
CA ASP A 57 -9.16 16.94 2.31
C ASP A 57 -10.20 17.05 3.43
N VAL A 58 -11.00 15.99 3.59
CA VAL A 58 -12.13 15.91 4.53
C VAL A 58 -12.07 14.54 5.21
N SER A 59 -12.61 14.40 6.41
CA SER A 59 -12.63 13.14 7.17
C SER A 59 -13.12 11.93 6.37
N ARG A 60 -14.14 12.08 5.53
CA ARG A 60 -14.64 11.01 4.63
C ARG A 60 -13.59 10.49 3.65
N THR A 61 -12.64 11.33 3.27
CA THR A 61 -11.55 10.98 2.35
C THR A 61 -10.63 9.95 2.99
N ILE A 62 -10.40 10.03 4.30
CA ILE A 62 -9.60 9.04 5.05
C ILE A 62 -10.23 7.64 4.95
N GLN A 63 -11.55 7.55 5.14
CA GLN A 63 -12.28 6.28 4.96
C GLN A 63 -12.21 5.78 3.51
N THR A 64 -12.30 6.69 2.54
CA THR A 64 -12.18 6.35 1.11
C THR A 64 -10.78 5.81 0.78
N VAL A 65 -9.72 6.40 1.34
CA VAL A 65 -8.34 5.93 1.20
C VAL A 65 -8.22 4.51 1.75
N LYS A 66 -8.76 4.25 2.94
CA LYS A 66 -8.77 2.90 3.54
C LYS A 66 -9.45 1.89 2.60
N GLN A 67 -10.67 2.19 2.15
CA GLN A 67 -11.43 1.30 1.26
C GLN A 67 -10.67 1.02 -0.05
N TYR A 68 -10.07 2.03 -0.67
CA TYR A 68 -9.29 1.85 -1.90
C TYR A 68 -8.00 1.06 -1.69
N ALA A 69 -7.40 1.15 -0.51
CA ALA A 69 -6.24 0.35 -0.15
C ALA A 69 -6.64 -1.13 0.01
N GLU A 70 -7.72 -1.41 0.75
CA GLU A 70 -8.27 -2.76 0.93
C GLU A 70 -8.65 -3.40 -0.42
N GLU A 71 -9.39 -2.68 -1.27
CA GLU A 71 -9.80 -3.14 -2.61
C GLU A 71 -8.59 -3.43 -3.53
N ALA A 72 -7.49 -2.68 -3.37
CA ALA A 72 -6.28 -2.90 -4.15
C ALA A 72 -5.54 -4.16 -3.68
N LEU A 73 -5.49 -4.40 -2.37
CA LEU A 73 -4.70 -5.47 -1.75
C LEU A 73 -5.44 -6.81 -1.67
N GLU A 74 -6.77 -6.81 -1.80
CA GLU A 74 -7.61 -8.01 -1.78
C GLU A 74 -7.06 -9.13 -2.68
N GLY A 75 -6.62 -8.81 -3.89
CA GLY A 75 -6.09 -9.80 -4.84
C GLY A 75 -4.73 -10.43 -4.47
N LEU A 76 -4.10 -10.03 -3.35
CA LEU A 76 -2.88 -10.66 -2.84
C LEU A 76 -3.19 -11.75 -1.79
N VAL A 77 -4.40 -11.77 -1.24
CA VAL A 77 -4.89 -12.75 -0.26
C VAL A 77 -5.81 -13.74 -0.98
N PRO A 78 -5.76 -15.06 -0.70
CA PRO A 78 -4.83 -15.76 0.21
C PRO A 78 -3.52 -16.22 -0.48
N ASN A 79 -3.34 -15.92 -1.77
CA ASN A 79 -2.28 -16.55 -2.58
C ASN A 79 -0.87 -16.22 -2.08
N ARG A 80 -0.63 -14.97 -1.65
CA ARG A 80 0.70 -14.50 -1.22
C ARG A 80 0.75 -14.19 0.27
N PHE A 81 -0.34 -13.68 0.83
CA PHE A 81 -0.47 -13.35 2.25
C PHE A 81 -1.69 -14.04 2.84
N ALA A 82 -1.60 -14.42 4.12
CA ALA A 82 -2.73 -15.02 4.84
C ALA A 82 -3.81 -13.97 5.16
N SER A 83 -3.40 -12.78 5.58
CA SER A 83 -4.31 -11.67 5.86
C SER A 83 -3.61 -10.32 5.74
N ILE A 84 -4.38 -9.28 5.46
CA ILE A 84 -3.92 -7.89 5.39
C ILE A 84 -4.95 -7.04 6.14
N LEU A 85 -4.47 -6.22 7.08
CA LEU A 85 -5.27 -5.23 7.80
C LEU A 85 -4.77 -3.83 7.43
N VAL A 86 -5.69 -2.94 7.06
CA VAL A 86 -5.35 -1.56 6.67
C VAL A 86 -5.96 -0.58 7.66
N ASN A 87 -5.10 0.26 8.23
CA ASN A 87 -5.49 1.38 9.09
C ASN A 87 -5.08 2.68 8.42
N ALA A 88 -6.02 3.63 8.32
CA ALA A 88 -5.80 4.93 7.73
C ALA A 88 -5.97 6.02 8.79
N PHE A 89 -5.02 6.94 8.85
CA PHE A 89 -5.08 8.11 9.71
C PHE A 89 -4.42 9.29 9.01
N GLN A 90 -4.61 10.48 9.54
CA GLN A 90 -4.07 11.70 8.95
C GLN A 90 -3.28 12.45 10.01
N THR A 91 -1.97 12.52 9.82
CA THR A 91 -1.07 13.28 10.70
C THR A 91 -0.81 14.68 10.15
N VAL A 92 -0.75 14.81 8.82
CA VAL A 92 -0.40 16.04 8.11
C VAL A 92 -1.51 16.40 7.11
N LYS A 93 -1.84 17.69 7.00
CA LYS A 93 -2.81 18.17 6.01
C LYS A 93 -2.36 17.82 4.60
N SER A 94 -3.28 17.43 3.73
CA SER A 94 -3.03 16.99 2.34
C SER A 94 -2.31 15.64 2.19
N GLN A 95 -2.24 14.86 3.26
CA GLN A 95 -1.71 13.50 3.24
C GLN A 95 -2.54 12.59 4.15
N VAL A 96 -2.76 11.35 3.71
CA VAL A 96 -3.31 10.29 4.54
C VAL A 96 -2.26 9.20 4.66
N ASP A 97 -1.93 8.87 5.91
CA ASP A 97 -0.99 7.82 6.27
C ASP A 97 -1.75 6.49 6.39
N LEU A 98 -1.16 5.46 5.82
CA LEU A 98 -1.64 4.09 5.82
C LEU A 98 -0.66 3.23 6.61
N ASN A 99 -1.18 2.59 7.65
CA ASN A 99 -0.51 1.52 8.35
C ASN A 99 -1.12 0.18 7.90
N ILE A 100 -0.32 -0.62 7.21
CA ILE A 100 -0.72 -1.88 6.61
C ILE A 100 -0.03 -3.00 7.38
N GLU A 101 -0.81 -3.77 8.12
CA GLU A 101 -0.34 -4.96 8.82
C GLU A 101 -0.58 -6.19 7.95
N VAL A 102 0.47 -6.94 7.69
CA VAL A 102 0.46 -8.08 6.78
C VAL A 102 0.84 -9.32 7.55
N THR A 103 0.06 -10.38 7.39
CA THR A 103 0.39 -11.71 7.92
C THR A 103 0.81 -12.62 6.77
N GLN A 104 2.03 -13.12 6.82
CA GLN A 104 2.52 -14.14 5.88
C GLN A 104 1.79 -15.48 6.07
N LEU A 105 1.90 -16.35 5.08
CA LEU A 105 1.48 -17.74 5.19
C LEU A 105 2.22 -18.51 6.30
N SER A 106 3.44 -18.07 6.65
CA SER A 106 4.25 -18.59 7.76
C SER A 106 3.74 -18.17 9.15
N GLY A 107 2.77 -17.24 9.23
CA GLY A 107 2.28 -16.66 10.48
C GLY A 107 3.05 -15.44 10.98
N GLN A 108 4.15 -15.07 10.34
CA GLN A 108 4.88 -13.85 10.68
C GLN A 108 4.08 -12.59 10.31
N LYS A 109 4.18 -11.55 11.15
CA LYS A 109 3.49 -10.27 10.96
C LYS A 109 4.48 -9.15 10.67
N GLN A 110 4.15 -8.29 9.71
CA GLN A 110 4.92 -7.10 9.37
C GLN A 110 4.01 -5.90 9.21
N THR A 111 4.51 -4.76 9.67
CA THR A 111 3.85 -3.47 9.53
C THR A 111 4.55 -2.69 8.42
N ILE A 112 3.77 -2.19 7.46
CA ILE A 112 4.24 -1.38 6.32
C ILE A 112 3.55 -0.03 6.39
N LEU A 113 4.37 1.03 6.41
CA LEU A 113 3.89 2.41 6.34
C LEU A 113 3.86 2.88 4.89
N TYR A 114 2.74 3.44 4.46
CA TYR A 114 2.55 4.02 3.14
C TYR A 114 1.82 5.35 3.27
N PHE A 115 2.03 6.28 2.35
CA PHE A 115 1.29 7.54 2.36
C PHE A 115 0.63 7.84 1.02
N VAL A 116 -0.56 8.42 1.10
CA VAL A 116 -1.35 8.86 -0.05
C VAL A 116 -1.52 10.37 0.03
N LYS A 117 -1.11 11.07 -1.03
CA LYS A 117 -1.38 12.50 -1.15
C LYS A 117 -2.85 12.73 -1.50
N VAL A 118 -3.49 13.58 -0.73
CA VAL A 118 -4.89 13.99 -0.92
C VAL A 118 -4.94 15.52 -1.00
N GLY A 119 -5.91 16.08 -1.71
CA GLY A 119 -5.98 17.54 -1.87
C GLY A 119 -5.23 18.04 -3.10
N GLY A 120 -5.80 19.09 -3.68
CA GLY A 120 -5.28 19.89 -4.77
C GLY A 120 -5.79 21.32 -4.66
#